data_AF-A0A813XC95-F1
#
_entry.id   AF-A0A813XC95-F1
#
_cell.length_a   1.000
_cell.length_b   1.000
_cell.length_c   1.000
_cell.angle_alpha   90.00
_cell.angle_beta   90.00
_cell.angle_gamma   90.00
#
_symmetry.space_group_name_H-M   'P 1'
#
loop_
_entity.id
_entity.type
_entity.pdbx_description
1 polymer ?
#
loop_
_entity_poly.entity_id
_entity_poly.type
_entity_poly.pdbx_seq_one_letter_code
_entity_poly.pdbx_strand_id
1 'polypeptide(L)'
;MNSPLVNSGGKPSKWKKNKLVIIPAIFKEINWADHSSWPLWLRKGLDLFNKNNSRSYDIHLYQRLDPDSKPPYNWPYCHNVHEEAGVYLKFISDYYYDLPDKMLFIHARPEHHSLYPIDAVQCIRDDVAYTSVNDIWLQERPWGAGLRDPTDNLTLMYKCARRLLTLFGFNGEAQLSPDYSISTNYSVISAMCCAQFYVRKERIRHYTYAQWSSVYNASLQPYCTTSRDRELPGRPGIKWFGGGFELIWHIILGLEPANMPPPRAKTNTDLCHLFRPSCKGSLCGNGIIKFLTHSKPSKTNHTSVNTTLL
;
A
#
# COMPACT_ATOMS: atom_id res chain seq x y z
N MET A 1 13.51 -33.68 -0.65
CA MET A 1 12.73 -33.78 -1.90
C MET A 1 13.24 -32.72 -2.86
N ASN A 2 14.04 -33.12 -3.85
CA ASN A 2 14.59 -32.20 -4.85
C ASN A 2 13.50 -31.90 -5.87
N SER A 3 12.98 -30.68 -5.87
CA SER A 3 12.11 -30.22 -6.96
C SER A 3 12.92 -30.17 -8.26
N PRO A 4 12.38 -30.67 -9.37
CA PRO A 4 13.09 -30.67 -10.64
C PRO A 4 13.32 -29.22 -11.08
N LEU A 5 14.57 -28.89 -11.37
CA LEU A 5 14.97 -27.67 -12.05
C LEU A 5 14.38 -27.74 -13.47
N VAL A 6 13.18 -27.18 -13.63
CA VAL A 6 12.61 -26.92 -14.95
C VAL A 6 13.52 -25.90 -15.62
N ASN A 7 14.33 -26.39 -16.55
CA ASN A 7 15.17 -25.58 -17.43
C ASN A 7 14.25 -24.90 -18.45
N SER A 8 13.51 -23.88 -18.00
CA SER A 8 12.68 -23.07 -18.87
C SER A 8 13.60 -22.22 -19.73
N GLY A 9 13.64 -22.46 -21.04
CA GLY A 9 14.12 -21.49 -22.02
C GLY A 9 13.31 -20.20 -21.86
N GLY A 10 13.77 -19.35 -20.93
CA GLY A 10 12.96 -18.34 -20.28
C GLY A 10 12.44 -17.36 -21.30
N LYS A 11 11.12 -17.24 -21.41
CA LYS A 11 10.51 -16.13 -22.14
C LYS A 11 11.17 -14.84 -21.66
N PRO A 12 11.64 -13.96 -22.55
CA PRO A 12 12.21 -12.70 -22.15
C PRO A 12 11.20 -11.95 -21.28
N SER A 13 11.68 -11.35 -20.18
CA SER A 13 10.84 -10.56 -19.29
C SER A 13 10.10 -9.49 -20.08
N LYS A 14 8.81 -9.29 -19.79
CA LYS A 14 8.07 -8.20 -20.45
C LYS A 14 8.50 -6.81 -19.94
N TRP A 15 9.22 -6.76 -18.82
CA TRP A 15 9.61 -5.52 -18.16
C TRP A 15 10.99 -5.06 -18.59
N LYS A 16 11.13 -3.74 -18.75
CA LYS A 16 12.46 -3.13 -18.96
C LYS A 16 13.27 -3.24 -17.67
N LYS A 17 14.50 -3.73 -17.78
CA LYS A 17 15.44 -3.87 -16.66
C LYS A 17 15.62 -2.53 -15.92
N ASN A 18 15.62 -2.58 -14.59
CA ASN A 18 15.77 -1.47 -13.65
C ASN A 18 14.74 -0.34 -13.80
N LYS A 19 13.68 -0.54 -14.59
CA LYS A 19 12.63 0.44 -14.77
C LYS A 19 11.58 0.30 -13.67
N LEU A 20 11.17 1.43 -13.09
CA LEU A 20 10.07 1.47 -12.13
C LEU A 20 8.75 1.15 -12.84
N VAL A 21 7.99 0.20 -12.29
CA VAL A 21 6.61 -0.06 -12.69
C VAL A 21 5.70 0.38 -11.56
N ILE A 22 4.71 1.22 -11.88
CA ILE A 22 3.72 1.72 -10.95
C ILE A 22 2.43 0.92 -11.15
N ILE A 23 1.85 0.45 -10.04
CA ILE A 23 0.66 -0.38 -9.96
C ILE A 23 -0.38 0.37 -9.13
N PRO A 24 -1.17 1.25 -9.75
CA PRO A 24 -2.19 2.00 -9.04
C PRO A 24 -3.47 1.17 -8.87
N ALA A 25 -4.06 1.21 -7.68
CA ALA A 25 -5.38 0.66 -7.43
C ALA A 25 -6.47 1.67 -7.83
N ILE A 26 -6.84 1.69 -9.11
CA ILE A 26 -7.88 2.58 -9.66
C ILE A 26 -9.18 1.81 -9.88
N PHE A 27 -10.30 2.40 -9.50
CA PHE A 27 -11.64 1.90 -9.78
C PHE A 27 -12.54 2.94 -10.45
N LYS A 28 -13.04 3.93 -9.71
CA LYS A 28 -14.02 4.93 -10.19
C LYS A 28 -13.48 6.36 -10.14
N GLU A 29 -12.20 6.52 -9.84
CA GLU A 29 -11.56 7.82 -9.64
C GLU A 29 -11.21 8.50 -10.96
N ILE A 30 -11.22 7.77 -12.08
CA ILE A 30 -10.97 8.30 -13.42
C ILE A 30 -12.14 7.96 -14.37
N ASN A 31 -12.34 8.79 -15.39
CA ASN A 31 -13.23 8.46 -16.49
C ASN A 31 -12.51 7.55 -17.49
N TRP A 32 -12.79 6.25 -17.45
CA TRP A 32 -12.16 5.25 -18.32
C TRP A 32 -12.39 5.49 -19.82
N ALA A 33 -13.41 6.26 -20.19
CA ALA A 33 -13.70 6.62 -21.59
C ALA A 33 -12.99 7.90 -22.05
N ASP A 34 -12.46 8.71 -21.14
CA ASP A 34 -11.81 9.98 -21.45
C ASP A 34 -10.43 10.06 -20.79
N HIS A 35 -9.40 9.72 -21.56
CA HIS A 35 -8.02 9.77 -21.10
C HIS A 35 -7.55 11.19 -20.77
N SER A 36 -8.13 12.23 -21.36
CA SER A 36 -7.69 13.61 -21.13
C SER A 36 -7.93 14.05 -19.68
N SER A 37 -8.96 13.48 -19.06
CA SER A 37 -9.31 13.66 -17.65
C SER A 37 -8.34 12.98 -16.66
N TRP A 38 -7.49 12.07 -17.14
CA TRP A 38 -6.64 11.28 -16.25
C TRP A 38 -5.53 12.13 -15.64
N PRO A 39 -5.10 11.82 -14.40
CA PRO A 39 -3.97 12.47 -13.78
C PRO A 39 -2.73 12.46 -14.68
N LEU A 40 -1.95 13.55 -14.68
CA LEU A 40 -0.80 13.72 -15.56
C LEU A 40 0.23 12.58 -15.38
N TRP A 41 0.45 12.12 -14.15
CA TRP A 41 1.38 11.03 -13.85
C TRP A 41 0.95 9.70 -14.50
N LEU A 42 -0.36 9.42 -14.54
CA LEU A 42 -0.91 8.21 -15.14
C LEU A 42 -0.73 8.26 -16.66
N ARG A 43 -1.12 9.38 -17.28
CA ARG A 43 -0.98 9.58 -18.72
C ARG A 43 0.48 9.52 -19.20
N LYS A 44 1.41 10.10 -18.43
CA LYS A 44 2.86 10.02 -18.71
C LYS A 44 3.39 8.59 -18.65
N GLY A 45 3.06 7.84 -17.60
CA GLY A 45 3.54 6.47 -17.44
C GLY A 45 2.94 5.48 -18.44
N LEU A 46 1.75 5.79 -18.97
CA LEU A 46 1.11 5.04 -20.06
C LEU A 46 1.55 5.47 -21.46
N ASP A 47 2.46 6.45 -21.58
CA ASP A 47 2.95 6.97 -22.86
C ASP A 47 1.84 7.52 -23.78
N LEU A 48 0.89 8.25 -23.20
CA LEU A 48 -0.24 8.83 -23.95
C LEU A 48 0.08 10.16 -24.65
N PHE A 49 1.26 10.75 -24.41
CA PHE A 49 1.61 12.07 -24.93
C PHE A 49 2.65 12.09 -26.04
N ASN A 50 3.61 11.15 -26.09
CA ASN A 50 4.60 11.10 -27.16
C ASN A 50 5.51 9.85 -27.08
N LYS A 51 5.40 8.93 -28.04
CA LYS A 51 6.17 7.66 -28.09
C LYS A 51 7.70 7.84 -28.14
N ASN A 52 8.18 9.04 -28.43
CA ASN A 52 9.61 9.31 -28.62
C ASN A 52 10.35 9.74 -27.35
N ASN A 53 9.66 9.94 -26.21
CA ASN A 53 10.33 10.33 -24.96
C ASN A 53 10.60 9.11 -24.07
N SER A 54 11.84 9.00 -23.60
CA SER A 54 12.21 8.02 -22.58
C SER A 54 11.48 8.33 -21.27
N ARG A 55 10.37 7.64 -21.00
CA ARG A 55 9.63 7.76 -19.74
C ARG A 55 10.42 7.11 -18.59
N SER A 56 10.48 7.78 -17.44
CA SER A 56 11.24 7.32 -16.27
C SER A 56 10.59 6.15 -15.51
N TYR A 57 9.30 5.91 -15.73
CA TYR A 57 8.56 4.78 -15.18
C TYR A 57 7.50 4.28 -16.17
N ASP A 58 7.06 3.05 -15.97
CA ASP A 58 5.93 2.43 -16.67
C ASP A 58 4.73 2.33 -15.72
N ILE A 59 3.52 2.27 -16.27
CA ILE A 59 2.29 1.98 -15.52
C ILE A 59 1.80 0.59 -15.91
N HIS A 60 1.43 -0.21 -14.92
CA HIS A 60 0.62 -1.39 -15.12
C HIS A 60 -0.75 -1.19 -14.46
N LEU A 61 -1.79 -1.13 -15.29
CA LEU A 61 -3.15 -0.85 -14.84
C LEU A 61 -3.99 -2.12 -14.89
N TYR A 62 -4.74 -2.39 -13.82
CA TYR A 62 -5.90 -3.26 -13.88
C TYR A 62 -7.14 -2.39 -14.02
N GLN A 63 -8.06 -2.82 -14.86
CA GLN A 63 -9.43 -2.31 -14.82
C GLN A 63 -10.24 -3.18 -13.85
N ARG A 64 -11.38 -2.66 -13.38
CA ARG A 64 -12.26 -3.38 -12.43
C ARG A 64 -13.75 -3.22 -12.75
N LEU A 65 -14.05 -2.80 -13.97
CA LEU A 65 -15.42 -2.44 -14.39
C LEU A 65 -16.10 -3.60 -15.12
N ASP A 66 -15.38 -4.29 -16.00
CA ASP A 66 -15.96 -5.25 -16.93
C ASP A 66 -14.99 -6.42 -17.18
N PRO A 67 -15.28 -7.66 -16.76
CA PRO A 67 -14.42 -8.80 -17.04
C PRO A 67 -14.23 -9.08 -18.54
N ASP A 68 -15.13 -8.59 -19.39
CA ASP A 68 -15.15 -8.84 -20.84
C ASP A 68 -14.60 -7.68 -21.68
N SER A 69 -13.96 -6.67 -21.05
CA SER A 69 -13.49 -5.50 -21.79
C SER A 69 -12.50 -5.87 -22.91
N LYS A 70 -12.77 -5.38 -24.12
CA LYS A 70 -12.03 -5.65 -25.36
C LYS A 70 -11.00 -4.54 -25.69
N PRO A 71 -10.08 -4.75 -26.64
CA PRO A 71 -9.09 -3.73 -27.01
C PRO A 71 -9.75 -2.45 -27.55
N PRO A 72 -9.08 -1.28 -27.55
CA PRO A 72 -7.63 -1.10 -27.78
C PRO A 72 -6.73 -1.09 -26.53
N TYR A 73 -7.26 -1.02 -25.31
CA TYR A 73 -6.41 -0.87 -24.12
C TYR A 73 -6.25 -2.14 -23.28
N ASN A 74 -7.06 -3.19 -23.50
CA ASN A 74 -6.84 -4.59 -23.05
C ASN A 74 -6.17 -4.76 -21.68
N TRP A 75 -6.52 -3.90 -20.71
CA TRP A 75 -5.98 -4.01 -19.37
C TRP A 75 -6.57 -5.26 -18.73
N PRO A 76 -5.76 -6.07 -18.03
CA PRO A 76 -6.29 -7.23 -17.34
C PRO A 76 -7.38 -6.80 -16.34
N TYR A 77 -8.44 -7.58 -16.27
CA TYR A 77 -9.49 -7.41 -15.28
C TYR A 77 -8.98 -7.87 -13.91
N CYS A 78 -9.13 -7.01 -12.90
CA CYS A 78 -9.03 -7.39 -11.50
C CYS A 78 -10.41 -7.21 -10.87
N HIS A 79 -11.00 -8.31 -10.41
CA HIS A 79 -12.24 -8.25 -9.66
C HIS A 79 -12.08 -7.29 -8.48
N ASN A 80 -13.07 -6.42 -8.25
CA ASN A 80 -13.11 -5.53 -7.09
C ASN A 80 -13.47 -6.28 -5.81
N VAL A 81 -12.72 -7.34 -5.52
CA VAL A 81 -12.64 -7.93 -4.18
C VAL A 81 -11.48 -7.28 -3.45
N HIS A 82 -11.56 -7.24 -2.12
CA HIS A 82 -10.40 -6.92 -1.29
C HIS A 82 -9.86 -5.48 -1.45
N GLU A 83 -10.71 -4.54 -1.87
CA GLU A 83 -10.39 -3.10 -1.98
C GLU A 83 -9.09 -2.87 -2.77
N GLU A 84 -8.20 -1.97 -2.34
CA GLU A 84 -6.96 -1.64 -3.06
C GLU A 84 -5.92 -2.78 -2.97
N ALA A 85 -5.86 -3.46 -1.82
CA ALA A 85 -5.00 -4.62 -1.60
C ALA A 85 -5.23 -5.75 -2.61
N GLY A 86 -6.47 -5.93 -3.06
CA GLY A 86 -6.82 -6.92 -4.09
C GLY A 86 -6.04 -6.73 -5.39
N VAL A 87 -5.86 -5.47 -5.82
CA VAL A 87 -5.08 -5.14 -7.03
C VAL A 87 -3.60 -5.46 -6.84
N TYR A 88 -3.05 -5.17 -5.66
CA TYR A 88 -1.64 -5.40 -5.36
C TYR A 88 -1.32 -6.90 -5.35
N LEU A 89 -2.15 -7.69 -4.67
CA LEU A 89 -2.01 -9.13 -4.62
C LEU A 89 -2.25 -9.80 -5.98
N LYS A 90 -3.22 -9.31 -6.76
CA LYS A 90 -3.44 -9.78 -8.13
C LYS A 90 -2.22 -9.54 -9.00
N PHE A 91 -1.60 -8.36 -8.94
CA PHE A 91 -0.35 -8.08 -9.64
C PHE A 91 0.76 -9.05 -9.25
N ILE A 92 0.98 -9.24 -7.95
CA ILE A 92 2.02 -10.15 -7.46
C ILE A 92 1.74 -11.58 -7.94
N SER A 93 0.49 -12.03 -7.89
CA SER A 93 0.09 -13.36 -8.36
C SER A 93 0.33 -13.54 -9.87
N ASP A 94 -0.12 -12.60 -10.70
CA ASP A 94 -0.01 -12.70 -12.16
C ASP A 94 1.44 -12.64 -12.67
N TYR A 95 2.29 -11.89 -11.97
CA TYR A 95 3.64 -11.60 -12.43
C TYR A 95 4.73 -12.20 -11.54
N TYR A 96 4.43 -13.05 -10.56
CA TYR A 96 5.42 -13.54 -9.59
C TYR A 96 6.75 -14.03 -10.22
N TYR A 97 6.65 -14.82 -11.30
CA TYR A 97 7.80 -15.37 -12.01
C TYR A 97 8.47 -14.38 -12.99
N ASP A 98 7.77 -13.31 -13.35
CA ASP A 98 8.25 -12.23 -14.21
C ASP A 98 7.95 -10.88 -13.55
N LEU A 99 8.46 -10.63 -12.32
CA LEU A 99 8.24 -9.36 -11.62
C LEU A 99 9.20 -8.29 -12.15
N PRO A 100 8.78 -7.02 -12.25
CA PRO A 100 9.71 -5.94 -12.57
C PRO A 100 10.68 -5.70 -11.41
N ASP A 101 11.89 -5.22 -11.72
CA ASP A 101 12.94 -5.01 -10.71
C ASP A 101 12.51 -4.05 -9.58
N LYS A 102 11.68 -3.06 -9.93
CA LYS A 102 11.22 -1.99 -9.06
C LYS A 102 9.71 -1.81 -9.23
N MET A 103 8.98 -1.88 -8.13
CA MET A 103 7.52 -1.72 -8.10
C MET A 103 7.13 -0.60 -7.16
N LEU A 104 6.08 0.12 -7.53
CA LEU A 104 5.40 1.07 -6.68
C LEU A 104 3.91 0.77 -6.66
N PHE A 105 3.39 0.33 -5.52
CA PHE A 105 1.97 0.13 -5.27
C PHE A 105 1.40 1.40 -4.64
N ILE A 106 0.38 1.98 -5.27
CA ILE A 106 -0.21 3.27 -4.83
C ILE A 106 -1.72 3.26 -5.01
N HIS A 107 -2.38 4.22 -4.37
CA HIS A 107 -3.80 4.44 -4.49
C HIS A 107 -4.11 5.27 -5.75
N ALA A 108 -5.38 5.41 -6.10
CA ALA A 108 -5.79 6.22 -7.25
C ALA A 108 -5.50 7.72 -7.08
N ARG A 109 -5.51 8.21 -5.83
CA ARG A 109 -5.21 9.60 -5.43
C ARG A 109 -4.01 9.63 -4.48
N PRO A 110 -2.82 9.31 -4.98
CA PRO A 110 -1.66 9.13 -4.13
C PRO A 110 -1.24 10.42 -3.39
N GLU A 111 -1.65 11.58 -3.89
CA GLU A 111 -1.47 12.91 -3.29
C GLU A 111 -2.14 13.09 -1.93
N HIS A 112 -3.15 12.29 -1.60
CA HIS A 112 -3.79 12.30 -0.28
C HIS A 112 -2.87 11.71 0.83
N HIS A 113 -1.84 10.97 0.44
CA HIS A 113 -0.96 10.23 1.35
C HIS A 113 0.50 10.69 1.28
N SER A 114 0.90 11.27 0.14
CA SER A 114 2.20 11.89 -0.04
C SER A 114 2.13 12.92 -1.16
N LEU A 115 2.81 14.06 -1.03
CA LEU A 115 2.72 15.14 -2.02
C LEU A 115 3.27 14.73 -3.41
N TYR A 116 4.36 13.97 -3.45
CA TYR A 116 5.06 13.61 -4.69
C TYR A 116 5.62 12.17 -4.70
N PRO A 117 4.79 11.14 -4.47
CA PRO A 117 5.27 9.78 -4.20
C PRO A 117 6.03 9.18 -5.38
N ILE A 118 5.61 9.48 -6.61
CA ILE A 118 6.25 8.96 -7.83
C ILE A 118 7.64 9.57 -8.05
N ASP A 119 7.80 10.86 -7.78
CA ASP A 119 9.09 11.53 -7.90
C ASP A 119 10.02 11.11 -6.75
N ALA A 120 9.48 10.94 -5.54
CA ALA A 120 10.22 10.42 -4.40
C ALA A 120 10.76 9.01 -4.64
N VAL A 121 9.96 8.10 -5.22
CA VAL A 121 10.38 6.72 -5.48
C VAL A 121 11.49 6.63 -6.52
N GLN A 122 11.51 7.52 -7.51
CA GLN A 122 12.62 7.59 -8.47
C GLN A 122 13.95 7.99 -7.82
N CYS A 123 13.87 8.61 -6.64
CA CYS A 123 15.02 9.00 -5.84
C CYS A 123 15.48 7.93 -4.86
N ILE A 124 14.76 6.82 -4.69
CA ILE A 124 15.18 5.74 -3.79
C ILE A 124 16.49 5.12 -4.31
N ARG A 125 17.42 4.84 -3.39
CA ARG A 125 18.69 4.18 -3.73
C ARG A 125 18.44 2.76 -4.24
N ASP A 126 19.32 2.27 -5.10
CA ASP A 126 19.11 0.95 -5.70
C ASP A 126 19.21 -0.20 -4.68
N ASP A 127 19.93 -0.02 -3.58
CA ASP A 127 20.10 -1.01 -2.50
C ASP A 127 18.89 -1.11 -1.55
N VAL A 128 17.96 -0.17 -1.61
CA VAL A 128 16.73 -0.22 -0.81
C VAL A 128 15.80 -1.29 -1.39
N ALA A 129 15.54 -2.34 -0.62
CA ALA A 129 14.66 -3.42 -1.02
C ALA A 129 13.17 -3.04 -0.93
N TYR A 130 12.84 -2.11 -0.04
CA TYR A 130 11.46 -1.77 0.31
C TYR A 130 11.39 -0.48 1.14
N THR A 131 10.35 0.33 0.94
CA THR A 131 10.01 1.46 1.83
C THR A 131 8.54 1.88 1.65
N SER A 132 7.96 2.46 2.70
CA SER A 132 6.69 3.19 2.59
C SER A 132 6.88 4.49 1.85
N VAL A 133 5.88 4.84 1.05
CA VAL A 133 5.73 6.18 0.46
C VAL A 133 4.41 6.84 0.86
N ASN A 134 3.88 6.43 2.01
CA ASN A 134 2.88 7.16 2.77
C ASN A 134 3.62 7.88 3.92
N ASP A 135 3.98 9.13 3.73
CA ASP A 135 4.79 9.94 4.66
C ASP A 135 3.94 10.74 5.66
N ILE A 136 2.62 10.82 5.43
CA ILE A 136 1.71 11.61 6.27
C ILE A 136 1.12 10.78 7.43
N TRP A 137 0.98 9.44 7.28
CA TRP A 137 0.03 8.69 8.12
C TRP A 137 0.52 7.40 8.80
N LEU A 138 1.81 7.09 8.81
CA LEU A 138 2.31 5.98 9.64
C LEU A 138 2.48 6.43 11.10
N GLN A 139 1.54 6.05 11.95
CA GLN A 139 1.62 6.26 13.40
C GLN A 139 1.45 4.91 14.10
N GLU A 140 2.09 4.74 15.26
CA GLU A 140 1.84 3.58 16.11
C GLU A 140 0.44 3.71 16.74
N ARG A 141 -0.38 2.66 16.64
CA ARG A 141 -1.64 2.57 17.39
C ARG A 141 -1.65 1.32 18.27
N PRO A 142 -1.75 1.50 19.60
CA PRO A 142 -2.06 0.39 20.50
C PRO A 142 -3.48 -0.12 20.21
N TRP A 143 -3.65 -1.43 20.00
CA TRP A 143 -4.98 -2.03 19.79
C TRP A 143 -5.83 -2.13 21.08
N GLY A 144 -5.23 -2.05 22.28
CA GLY A 144 -5.91 -2.38 23.53
C GLY A 144 -7.05 -1.45 23.96
N ALA A 145 -7.22 -0.30 23.31
CA ALA A 145 -8.39 0.54 23.54
C ALA A 145 -9.68 -0.04 22.90
N GLY A 146 -9.56 -0.89 21.87
CA GLY A 146 -10.69 -1.31 21.02
C GLY A 146 -11.19 -2.75 21.19
N LEU A 147 -10.46 -3.63 21.89
CA LEU A 147 -10.79 -5.07 21.98
C LEU A 147 -12.02 -5.41 22.86
N ARG A 148 -12.81 -4.42 23.30
CA ARG A 148 -13.98 -4.63 24.17
C ARG A 148 -15.25 -5.01 23.42
N ASP A 149 -15.36 -4.67 22.13
CA ASP A 149 -16.50 -5.04 21.28
C ASP A 149 -16.04 -5.96 20.13
N PRO A 150 -16.51 -7.22 20.07
CA PRO A 150 -16.15 -8.17 19.02
C PRO A 150 -16.67 -7.77 17.63
N THR A 151 -17.57 -6.79 17.56
CA THR A 151 -18.07 -6.18 16.32
C THR A 151 -17.35 -4.87 15.97
N ASP A 152 -16.46 -4.37 16.84
CA ASP A 152 -15.67 -3.19 16.52
C ASP A 152 -14.78 -3.46 15.30
N ASN A 153 -14.67 -2.45 14.45
CA ASN A 153 -13.90 -2.51 13.21
C ASN A 153 -12.46 -2.89 13.49
N LEU A 154 -11.91 -2.42 14.61
CA LEU A 154 -10.57 -2.79 15.04
C LEU A 154 -10.50 -4.30 15.37
N THR A 155 -11.35 -4.82 16.24
CA THR A 155 -11.34 -6.26 16.56
C THR A 155 -11.47 -7.15 15.32
N LEU A 156 -12.25 -6.74 14.32
CA LEU A 156 -12.37 -7.45 13.04
C LEU A 156 -11.10 -7.36 12.19
N MET A 157 -10.50 -6.17 12.07
CA MET A 157 -9.23 -5.98 11.38
C MET A 157 -8.10 -6.77 12.04
N TYR A 158 -8.06 -6.88 13.37
CA TYR A 158 -7.07 -7.68 14.10
C TYR A 158 -7.17 -9.16 13.74
N LYS A 159 -8.38 -9.73 13.80
CA LYS A 159 -8.64 -11.12 13.42
C LYS A 159 -8.22 -11.39 11.97
N CYS A 160 -8.52 -10.44 11.09
CA CYS A 160 -8.15 -10.51 9.69
C CYS A 160 -6.61 -10.45 9.50
N ALA A 161 -5.96 -9.43 10.06
CA ALA A 161 -4.51 -9.23 10.04
C ALA A 161 -3.75 -10.46 10.55
N ARG A 162 -4.15 -11.00 11.70
CA ARG A 162 -3.57 -12.22 12.28
C ARG A 162 -3.70 -13.40 11.32
N ARG A 163 -4.87 -13.59 10.71
CA ARG A 163 -5.09 -14.68 9.74
C ARG A 163 -4.18 -14.52 8.52
N LEU A 164 -4.04 -13.31 7.99
CA LEU A 164 -3.17 -13.02 6.86
C LEU A 164 -1.71 -13.30 7.18
N LEU A 165 -1.21 -12.88 8.34
CA LEU A 165 0.14 -13.18 8.80
C LEU A 165 0.38 -14.69 8.90
N THR A 166 -0.59 -15.45 9.43
CA THR A 166 -0.49 -16.92 9.46
C THR A 166 -0.39 -17.55 8.07
N LEU A 167 -1.05 -17.01 7.05
CA LEU A 167 -0.94 -17.50 5.67
C LEU A 167 0.46 -17.28 5.07
N PHE A 168 1.20 -16.30 5.58
CA PHE A 168 2.62 -16.10 5.25
C PHE A 168 3.58 -16.93 6.12
N GLY A 169 3.06 -17.69 7.10
CA GLY A 169 3.86 -18.53 8.00
C GLY A 169 4.32 -17.82 9.27
N PHE A 170 3.86 -16.60 9.54
CA PHE A 170 4.16 -15.91 10.79
C PHE A 170 3.32 -16.48 11.95
N ASN A 171 3.88 -16.40 13.16
CA ASN A 171 3.05 -16.39 14.36
C ASN A 171 2.38 -15.02 14.48
N GLY A 172 1.21 -14.88 13.86
CA GLY A 172 0.49 -13.60 13.80
C GLY A 172 0.17 -13.01 15.18
N GLU A 173 -0.03 -13.85 16.20
CA GLU A 173 -0.26 -13.37 17.57
C GLU A 173 1.00 -12.76 18.16
N ALA A 174 2.14 -13.47 18.08
CA ALA A 174 3.42 -12.95 18.56
C ALA A 174 3.87 -11.69 17.80
N GLN A 175 3.55 -11.60 16.50
CA GLN A 175 3.94 -10.46 15.68
C GLN A 175 3.13 -9.21 15.96
N LEU A 176 1.82 -9.37 16.22
CA LEU A 176 0.95 -8.25 16.54
C LEU A 176 1.03 -7.89 18.03
N SER A 177 1.40 -8.83 18.90
CA SER A 177 1.53 -8.66 20.35
C SER A 177 2.92 -9.14 20.85
N PRO A 178 3.99 -8.39 20.56
CA PRO A 178 5.37 -8.84 20.83
C PRO A 178 5.70 -8.99 22.32
N ASP A 179 5.06 -8.20 23.19
CA ASP A 179 5.21 -8.29 24.66
C ASP A 179 4.08 -9.11 25.29
N TYR A 180 4.17 -10.43 25.16
CA TYR A 180 3.21 -11.36 25.77
C TYR A 180 3.10 -11.22 27.30
N SER A 181 4.11 -10.63 27.95
CA SER A 181 4.19 -10.43 29.41
C SER A 181 3.53 -9.13 29.91
N ILE A 182 3.25 -8.15 29.04
CA ILE A 182 2.74 -6.83 29.43
C ILE A 182 1.28 -6.68 28.98
N SER A 183 0.39 -7.58 29.41
CA SER A 183 -1.06 -7.54 29.12
C SER A 183 -1.43 -7.55 27.62
N THR A 184 -2.53 -8.22 27.28
CA THR A 184 -3.09 -8.32 25.92
C THR A 184 -3.58 -6.98 25.33
N ASN A 185 -3.22 -5.85 25.93
CA ASN A 185 -3.68 -4.50 25.57
C ASN A 185 -2.68 -3.70 24.71
N TYR A 186 -1.50 -4.24 24.40
CA TYR A 186 -0.48 -3.50 23.62
C TYR A 186 -0.12 -4.20 22.31
N SER A 187 -1.09 -4.67 21.55
CA SER A 187 -0.80 -5.03 20.16
C SER A 187 -0.44 -3.75 19.39
N VAL A 188 0.51 -3.82 18.45
CA VAL A 188 0.99 -2.67 17.68
C VAL A 188 0.85 -2.93 16.18
N ILE A 189 0.25 -1.99 15.46
CA ILE A 189 0.24 -1.89 14.00
C ILE A 189 0.32 -0.41 13.59
N SER A 190 0.44 -0.15 12.29
CA SER A 190 0.16 1.17 11.72
C SER A 190 -1.28 1.64 12.02
N ALA A 191 -1.47 2.89 12.44
CA ALA A 191 -2.76 3.44 12.89
C ALA A 191 -3.74 3.79 11.77
N MET A 192 -3.24 4.04 10.56
CA MET A 192 -4.04 4.60 9.48
C MET A 192 -3.72 3.95 8.13
N CYS A 193 -4.81 3.80 7.39
CA CYS A 193 -4.94 3.11 6.13
C CYS A 193 -4.09 3.73 5.01
N CYS A 194 -3.98 2.93 3.97
CA CYS A 194 -3.40 3.19 2.66
C CYS A 194 -1.94 2.73 2.49
N ALA A 195 -1.81 1.48 2.05
CA ALA A 195 -0.56 0.85 1.67
C ALA A 195 -0.02 1.47 0.37
N GLN A 196 0.78 2.52 0.52
CA GLN A 196 1.58 3.06 -0.59
C GLN A 196 3.03 2.69 -0.39
N PHE A 197 3.61 1.90 -1.30
CA PHE A 197 4.95 1.39 -1.08
C PHE A 197 5.73 1.07 -2.32
N TYR A 198 7.03 1.34 -2.19
CA TYR A 198 8.03 0.87 -3.10
C TYR A 198 8.59 -0.47 -2.63
N VAL A 199 8.79 -1.39 -3.57
CA VAL A 199 9.37 -2.70 -3.28
C VAL A 199 10.12 -3.24 -4.48
N ARG A 200 11.22 -3.95 -4.22
CA ARG A 200 11.99 -4.68 -5.23
C ARG A 200 11.49 -6.11 -5.37
N LYS A 201 11.65 -6.71 -6.56
CA LYS A 201 11.20 -8.09 -6.82
C LYS A 201 11.81 -9.11 -5.87
N GLU A 202 13.07 -8.90 -5.44
CA GLU A 202 13.75 -9.79 -4.50
C GLU A 202 13.01 -9.85 -3.17
N ARG A 203 12.44 -8.73 -2.72
CA ARG A 203 11.67 -8.67 -1.47
C ARG A 203 10.33 -9.38 -1.59
N ILE A 204 9.62 -9.24 -2.71
CA ILE A 204 8.40 -10.02 -2.96
C ILE A 204 8.70 -11.53 -3.01
N ARG A 205 9.80 -11.91 -3.68
CA ARG A 205 10.27 -13.31 -3.81
C ARG A 205 10.85 -13.91 -2.55
N HIS A 206 10.99 -13.12 -1.49
CA HIS A 206 11.28 -13.67 -0.16
C HIS A 206 10.19 -14.67 0.27
N TYR A 207 8.96 -14.46 -0.19
CA TYR A 207 7.85 -15.41 -0.05
C TYR A 207 7.60 -16.12 -1.37
N THR A 208 7.25 -17.39 -1.29
CA THR A 208 6.92 -18.23 -2.44
C THR A 208 5.64 -17.78 -3.15
N TYR A 209 5.50 -18.15 -4.43
CA TYR A 209 4.24 -18.01 -5.16
C TYR A 209 3.06 -18.62 -4.39
N ALA A 210 3.27 -19.79 -3.76
CA ALA A 210 2.24 -20.48 -3.00
C ALA A 210 1.75 -19.66 -1.80
N GLN A 211 2.64 -18.95 -1.09
CA GLN A 211 2.25 -18.06 0.01
C GLN A 211 1.43 -16.87 -0.49
N TRP A 212 1.91 -16.17 -1.52
CA TRP A 212 1.17 -15.05 -2.13
C TRP A 212 -0.20 -15.48 -2.68
N SER A 213 -0.24 -16.61 -3.39
CA SER A 213 -1.45 -17.21 -3.94
C SER A 213 -2.42 -17.63 -2.83
N SER A 214 -1.92 -18.18 -1.73
CA SER A 214 -2.76 -18.56 -0.58
C SER A 214 -3.47 -17.36 0.02
N VAL A 215 -2.80 -16.21 0.08
CA VAL A 215 -3.39 -14.97 0.60
C VAL A 215 -4.41 -14.39 -0.37
N TYR A 216 -4.09 -14.37 -1.66
CA TYR A 216 -5.01 -13.88 -2.70
C TYR A 216 -6.28 -14.72 -2.81
N ASN A 217 -6.16 -16.05 -2.68
CA ASN A 217 -7.26 -17.01 -2.83
C ASN A 217 -7.90 -17.46 -1.51
N ALA A 218 -7.45 -16.94 -0.36
CA ALA A 218 -7.96 -17.39 0.94
C ALA A 218 -9.47 -17.15 1.06
N SER A 219 -10.18 -18.17 1.57
CA SER A 219 -11.45 -17.92 2.24
C SER A 219 -11.15 -17.26 3.58
N LEU A 220 -11.63 -16.03 3.73
CA LEU A 220 -11.32 -15.19 4.88
C LEU A 220 -12.48 -15.10 5.86
N GLN A 221 -13.57 -15.83 5.59
CA GLN A 221 -14.64 -16.00 6.56
C GLN A 221 -14.21 -17.00 7.66
N PRO A 222 -14.58 -16.78 8.93
CA PRO A 222 -15.24 -15.60 9.49
C PRO A 222 -14.24 -14.50 9.94
N TYR A 223 -12.95 -14.64 9.63
CA TYR A 223 -11.87 -13.81 10.17
C TYR A 223 -11.90 -12.35 9.72
N CYS A 224 -12.34 -12.07 8.49
CA CYS A 224 -12.43 -10.74 7.89
C CYS A 224 -13.88 -10.30 7.63
N THR A 225 -14.86 -11.02 8.18
CA THR A 225 -16.30 -10.75 8.05
C THR A 225 -16.82 -9.91 9.20
N THR A 226 -17.81 -9.08 8.90
CA THR A 226 -18.60 -8.31 9.87
C THR A 226 -20.05 -8.79 9.83
N SER A 227 -20.71 -8.81 10.98
CA SER A 227 -22.14 -9.10 11.09
C SER A 227 -23.01 -7.84 10.95
N ARG A 228 -22.41 -6.65 10.76
CA ARG A 228 -23.12 -5.39 10.64
C ARG A 228 -23.68 -5.21 9.23
N ASP A 229 -25.00 -5.10 9.11
CA ASP A 229 -25.70 -5.00 7.81
C ASP A 229 -25.16 -3.89 6.89
N ARG A 230 -24.85 -2.72 7.46
CA ARG A 230 -24.27 -1.56 6.73
C ARG A 230 -22.87 -1.83 6.14
N GLU A 231 -22.24 -2.93 6.54
CA GLU A 231 -20.90 -3.34 6.14
C GLU A 231 -20.90 -4.61 5.28
N LEU A 232 -22.08 -5.10 4.86
CA LEU A 232 -22.28 -6.23 3.95
C LEU A 232 -22.35 -5.93 2.43
N PRO A 233 -22.06 -4.73 1.86
CA PRO A 233 -22.35 -4.51 0.44
C PRO A 233 -21.38 -5.29 -0.48
N GLY A 234 -21.94 -6.05 -1.42
CA GLY A 234 -21.24 -6.62 -2.58
C GLY A 234 -20.52 -7.96 -2.37
N ARG A 235 -21.29 -9.06 -2.20
CA ARG A 235 -20.85 -10.45 -1.87
C ARG A 235 -20.30 -10.60 -0.43
N PRO A 236 -20.48 -11.76 0.23
CA PRO A 236 -20.60 -11.80 1.68
C PRO A 236 -19.24 -11.56 2.38
N GLY A 237 -19.12 -10.42 3.05
CA GLY A 237 -18.37 -10.31 4.30
C GLY A 237 -16.84 -10.31 4.22
N ILE A 238 -16.20 -9.59 3.28
CA ILE A 238 -14.74 -9.40 3.36
C ILE A 238 -14.34 -7.92 3.26
N LYS A 239 -15.14 -7.05 3.88
CA LYS A 239 -14.85 -5.61 3.94
C LYS A 239 -13.50 -5.31 4.58
N TRP A 240 -13.09 -6.12 5.57
CA TRP A 240 -11.90 -5.85 6.37
C TRP A 240 -10.61 -6.48 5.83
N PHE A 241 -10.63 -7.13 4.66
CA PHE A 241 -9.38 -7.65 4.10
C PHE A 241 -8.47 -6.55 3.58
N GLY A 242 -9.00 -5.58 2.82
CA GLY A 242 -8.21 -4.47 2.29
C GLY A 242 -7.53 -3.73 3.44
N GLY A 243 -8.34 -3.26 4.38
CA GLY A 243 -7.85 -2.69 5.63
C GLY A 243 -6.91 -3.62 6.42
N GLY A 244 -7.22 -4.91 6.58
CA GLY A 244 -6.37 -5.85 7.31
C GLY A 244 -4.98 -6.00 6.67
N PHE A 245 -4.91 -6.12 5.35
CA PHE A 245 -3.66 -6.18 4.59
C PHE A 245 -2.89 -4.86 4.65
N GLU A 246 -3.58 -3.73 4.50
CA GLU A 246 -3.00 -2.38 4.60
C GLU A 246 -2.37 -2.06 5.95
N LEU A 247 -2.74 -2.81 6.99
CA LEU A 247 -2.18 -2.66 8.33
C LEU A 247 -0.97 -3.55 8.59
N ILE A 248 -0.69 -4.54 7.73
CA ILE A 248 0.37 -5.53 7.96
C ILE A 248 1.33 -5.72 6.78
N TRP A 249 1.11 -5.08 5.64
CA TRP A 249 2.01 -5.19 4.48
C TRP A 249 3.44 -4.84 4.85
N HIS A 250 3.65 -3.90 5.79
CA HIS A 250 4.98 -3.57 6.28
C HIS A 250 5.63 -4.71 7.06
N ILE A 251 4.86 -5.46 7.83
CA ILE A 251 5.30 -6.68 8.52
C ILE A 251 5.69 -7.75 7.50
N ILE A 252 4.83 -7.98 6.51
CA ILE A 252 5.08 -8.95 5.44
C ILE A 252 6.32 -8.54 4.64
N LEU A 253 6.48 -7.26 4.33
CA LEU A 253 7.66 -6.74 3.63
C LEU A 253 8.80 -6.41 4.61
N GLY A 254 8.74 -6.98 5.81
CA GLY A 254 9.75 -7.11 6.87
C GLY A 254 10.33 -5.80 7.41
N LEU A 255 9.42 -4.88 7.75
CA LEU A 255 9.61 -3.89 8.79
C LEU A 255 8.88 -4.34 10.05
N GLU A 256 9.45 -4.04 11.21
CA GLU A 256 8.76 -4.26 12.48
C GLU A 256 7.45 -3.47 12.53
N PRO A 257 6.45 -3.92 13.29
CA PRO A 257 5.16 -3.25 13.40
C PRO A 257 5.26 -1.78 13.85
N ALA A 258 6.35 -1.44 14.56
CA ALA A 258 6.64 -0.11 15.11
C ALA A 258 7.69 0.70 14.31
N ASN A 259 8.42 0.12 13.35
CA ASN A 259 9.64 0.74 12.79
C ASN A 259 9.43 1.67 11.58
N MET A 260 8.32 2.42 11.51
CA MET A 260 8.22 3.52 10.54
C MET A 260 7.71 4.81 11.17
N PRO A 261 8.55 5.49 11.98
CA PRO A 261 8.23 6.85 12.36
C PRO A 261 8.13 7.73 11.10
N PRO A 262 7.21 8.71 11.06
CA PRO A 262 7.18 9.67 9.97
C PRO A 262 8.54 10.37 9.89
N PRO A 263 9.03 10.67 8.66
CA PRO A 263 10.35 11.27 8.50
C PRO A 263 10.43 12.57 9.30
N ARG A 264 11.34 12.62 10.26
CA ARG A 264 11.75 13.86 10.93
C ARG A 264 13.07 14.29 10.32
N ALA A 265 13.37 15.58 10.34
CA ALA A 265 14.69 16.05 9.93
C ALA A 265 15.66 15.98 11.12
N LYS A 266 16.92 15.60 10.86
CA LYS A 266 18.07 15.65 11.80
C LYS A 266 18.12 14.55 12.87
N THR A 267 17.60 13.36 12.57
CA THR A 267 17.78 12.18 13.42
C THR A 267 18.59 11.12 12.67
N ASN A 268 19.37 10.30 13.38
CA ASN A 268 20.01 9.12 12.78
C ASN A 268 18.97 8.05 12.32
N THR A 269 17.68 8.33 12.53
CA THR A 269 16.51 7.59 12.07
C THR A 269 15.88 8.17 10.79
N ASP A 270 16.51 9.15 10.13
CA ASP A 270 15.93 9.85 8.98
C ASP A 270 15.74 8.91 7.78
N LEU A 271 14.50 8.70 7.32
CA LEU A 271 14.17 8.02 6.04
C LEU A 271 14.95 8.58 4.84
N CYS A 272 15.53 9.77 4.98
CA CYS A 272 16.46 10.39 4.05
C CYS A 272 17.59 9.48 3.58
N HIS A 273 18.09 8.57 4.42
CA HIS A 273 19.14 7.65 3.99
C HIS A 273 18.66 6.73 2.87
N LEU A 274 17.35 6.45 2.76
CA LEU A 274 16.79 5.61 1.69
C LEU A 274 16.80 6.29 0.32
N PHE A 275 16.98 7.61 0.27
CA PHE A 275 16.96 8.40 -0.95
C PHE A 275 18.37 8.84 -1.35
N ARG A 276 18.58 9.04 -2.65
CA ARG A 276 19.79 9.61 -3.22
C ARG A 276 19.88 11.10 -2.83
N PRO A 277 20.97 11.58 -2.20
CA PRO A 277 21.06 12.94 -1.64
C PRO A 277 20.83 14.08 -2.65
N SER A 278 21.22 13.91 -3.91
CA SER A 278 21.13 14.93 -4.96
C SER A 278 19.84 14.86 -5.79
N CYS A 279 18.92 13.95 -5.45
CA CYS A 279 17.74 13.72 -6.28
C CYS A 279 16.62 14.71 -5.97
N LYS A 280 16.14 15.42 -7.01
CA LYS A 280 15.17 16.52 -6.88
C LYS A 280 13.83 16.10 -6.25
N GLY A 281 13.40 14.86 -6.48
CA GLY A 281 12.17 14.31 -5.90
C GLY A 281 12.32 13.76 -4.47
N SER A 282 13.54 13.75 -3.91
CA SER A 282 13.79 13.23 -2.58
C SER A 282 13.04 14.09 -1.55
N LEU A 283 12.29 13.44 -0.66
CA LEU A 283 11.67 14.11 0.50
C LEU A 283 12.71 14.83 1.38
N CYS A 284 13.98 14.46 1.21
CA CYS A 284 15.11 14.98 1.96
C CYS A 284 16.06 15.84 1.15
N GLY A 285 15.70 16.17 -0.10
CA GLY A 285 16.43 17.18 -0.87
C GLY A 285 16.29 18.57 -0.22
N ASN A 286 17.35 19.37 -0.28
CA ASN A 286 17.48 20.70 0.35
C ASN A 286 16.38 21.74 -0.03
N GLY A 287 15.42 21.40 -0.89
CA GLY A 287 14.39 22.32 -1.41
C GLY A 287 12.96 22.11 -0.91
N ILE A 288 12.57 20.92 -0.43
CA ILE A 288 11.14 20.60 -0.18
C ILE A 288 10.72 20.85 1.28
N ILE A 289 11.63 20.75 2.24
CA ILE A 289 11.31 20.83 3.69
C ILE A 289 10.82 22.23 4.14
N LYS A 290 10.94 23.27 3.32
CA LYS A 290 10.41 24.61 3.67
C LYS A 290 8.88 24.68 3.76
N PHE A 291 8.13 23.71 3.20
CA PHE A 291 6.67 23.77 3.18
C PHE A 291 5.96 23.01 4.32
N LEU A 292 6.63 22.11 5.04
CA LEU A 292 6.00 21.29 6.08
C LEU A 292 6.03 21.92 7.49
N THR A 293 6.64 23.10 7.67
CA THR A 293 6.76 23.76 8.98
C THR A 293 5.69 24.82 9.26
N HIS A 294 4.74 25.09 8.35
CA HIS A 294 3.76 26.17 8.50
C HIS A 294 2.31 25.72 8.32
N SER A 295 1.78 25.00 9.30
CA SER A 295 0.35 25.02 9.62
C SER A 295 0.11 24.52 11.03
N LYS A 296 0.43 25.36 12.03
CA LYS A 296 -0.32 25.28 13.30
C LYS A 296 -1.76 25.69 12.97
N PRO A 297 -2.79 24.91 13.36
CA PRO A 297 -4.16 25.40 13.28
C PRO A 297 -4.23 26.67 14.14
N SER A 298 -4.64 27.78 13.50
CA SER A 298 -5.02 29.00 14.21
C SER A 298 -6.07 28.61 15.26
N LYS A 299 -5.77 28.87 16.54
CA LYS A 299 -6.79 28.86 17.58
C LYS A 299 -7.76 29.98 17.24
N THR A 300 -8.91 29.65 16.66
CA THR A 300 -10.05 30.55 16.65
C THR A 300 -10.47 30.76 18.10
N ASN A 301 -10.30 31.98 18.58
CA ASN A 301 -10.84 32.43 19.87
C ASN A 301 -12.36 32.35 19.81
N HIS A 302 -12.95 31.44 20.59
CA HIS A 302 -14.36 31.53 20.94
C HIS A 302 -14.53 32.72 21.89
N THR A 303 -15.01 33.83 21.34
CA THR A 303 -15.63 34.90 22.14
C THR A 303 -16.91 34.38 22.76
N SER A 304 -16.95 34.37 24.10
CA SER A 304 -18.15 34.16 24.90
C SER A 304 -19.16 35.28 24.64
N VAL A 305 -20.34 34.92 24.14
CA VAL A 305 -21.50 35.83 24.13
C VAL A 305 -22.15 35.72 25.50
N ASN A 306 -22.14 36.83 26.23
CA ASN A 306 -22.95 37.04 27.43
C ASN A 306 -24.42 37.17 27.01
N THR A 307 -25.25 36.23 27.44
CA THR A 307 -26.71 36.40 27.40
C THR A 307 -27.13 37.15 28.67
N THR A 308 -27.48 38.42 28.50
CA THR A 308 -28.15 39.20 29.55
C THR A 308 -29.66 38.93 29.46
N LEU A 309 -30.25 38.63 30.62
CA LEU A 309 -31.68 38.59 30.88
C LEU A 309 -32.39 39.86 30.38
N LEU A 310 -33.52 39.67 29.70
CA LEU A 310 -34.81 40.33 29.93
C LEU A 310 -35.92 39.42 29.38
#